data_AF-A0A973SXK5-F1
#
_entry.id   AF-A0A973SXK5-F1
#
_cell.length_a   1.000
_cell.length_b   1.000
_cell.length_c   1.000
_cell.angle_alpha   90.00
_cell.angle_beta   90.00
_cell.angle_gamma   90.00
#
_symmetry.space_group_name_H-M   'P 1'
#
loop_
_entity.id
_entity.type
_entity.pdbx_description
1 polymer ?
#
loop_
_entity_poly.entity_id
_entity_poly.type
_entity_poly.pdbx_seq_one_letter_code
_entity_poly.pdbx_strand_id
1 'polypeptide(L)'
;METTGAIDRDGNLVIFPTHRPVRSVEAVAYGLFPNMSTVTDPVYRVDRNQTIRVQVGGRGAVRGRVDVNLTYTAGWVSTLLTADAGPGATTLTVADPTGILPGASYRLWEPGSEETVTVSPSYVPPTTTAPPTATAVPLAAPTAYAHTTGSGWSGMPPDMRLAVVNYAISQLMRPDTASEDSYPDTSLSSGIRKDDSRKDGSGLVREAERLLNQFARRM
;
A
#
# COMPACT_ATOMS: atom_id res chain seq x y z
N MET A 1 -17.81 -0.20 -5.81
CA MET A 1 -17.28 0.49 -7.02
C MET A 1 -17.43 -0.49 -8.17
N GLU A 2 -18.19 -0.13 -9.19
CA GLU A 2 -18.48 -1.01 -10.32
C GLU A 2 -17.25 -1.10 -11.23
N THR A 3 -16.72 -2.31 -11.39
CA THR A 3 -15.61 -2.63 -12.30
C THR A 3 -16.11 -3.62 -13.31
N THR A 4 -15.65 -3.55 -14.55
CA THR A 4 -15.92 -4.59 -15.54
C THR A 4 -14.90 -5.71 -15.43
N GLY A 5 -15.39 -6.95 -15.47
CA GLY A 5 -14.58 -8.17 -15.55
C GLY A 5 -14.83 -8.92 -16.85
N ALA A 6 -14.03 -9.96 -17.09
CA ALA A 6 -14.25 -10.88 -18.19
C ALA A 6 -14.07 -12.33 -17.72
N ILE A 7 -14.93 -13.23 -18.19
CA ILE A 7 -14.79 -14.67 -17.93
C ILE A 7 -13.92 -15.30 -19.02
N ASP A 8 -12.80 -15.92 -18.62
CA ASP A 8 -11.89 -16.60 -19.53
C ASP A 8 -12.37 -18.02 -19.90
N ARG A 9 -11.62 -18.71 -20.76
CA ARG A 9 -11.99 -20.06 -21.24
C ARG A 9 -12.01 -21.10 -20.11
N ASP A 10 -11.24 -20.88 -19.07
CA ASP A 10 -11.08 -21.79 -17.95
C ASP A 10 -12.11 -21.54 -16.84
N GLY A 11 -13.00 -20.55 -17.03
CA GLY A 11 -14.04 -20.20 -16.06
C GLY A 11 -13.56 -19.29 -14.95
N ASN A 12 -12.42 -18.60 -15.15
CA ASN A 12 -11.96 -17.57 -14.22
C ASN A 12 -12.56 -16.23 -14.57
N LEU A 13 -13.08 -15.54 -13.57
CA LEU A 13 -13.36 -14.12 -13.63
C LEU A 13 -12.05 -13.35 -13.50
N VAL A 14 -11.69 -12.62 -14.56
CA VAL A 14 -10.53 -11.73 -14.59
C VAL A 14 -10.99 -10.30 -14.30
N ILE A 15 -10.47 -9.73 -13.22
CA ILE A 15 -10.81 -8.39 -12.73
C ILE A 15 -9.57 -7.51 -12.77
N PHE A 16 -9.73 -6.27 -13.22
CA PHE A 16 -8.68 -5.26 -13.24
C PHE A 16 -8.88 -4.28 -12.07
N PRO A 17 -8.27 -4.50 -10.90
CA PRO A 17 -8.43 -3.62 -9.74
C PRO A 17 -7.89 -2.22 -10.05
N THR A 18 -8.62 -1.20 -9.60
CA THR A 18 -8.24 0.22 -9.73
C THR A 18 -7.00 0.55 -8.90
N HIS A 19 -6.95 0.05 -7.67
CA HIS A 19 -5.87 0.24 -6.70
C HIS A 19 -4.94 -0.98 -6.62
N ARG A 20 -3.63 -0.73 -6.46
CA ARG A 20 -2.56 -1.74 -6.43
C ARG A 20 -1.46 -1.32 -5.43
N PRO A 21 -0.68 -2.26 -4.87
CA PRO A 21 -0.81 -3.72 -5.01
C PRO A 21 -2.05 -4.25 -4.28
N VAL A 22 -2.67 -5.32 -4.79
CA VAL A 22 -3.78 -5.99 -4.09
C VAL A 22 -3.20 -6.86 -2.97
N ARG A 23 -3.75 -6.74 -1.76
CA ARG A 23 -3.28 -7.46 -0.56
C ARG A 23 -4.23 -8.58 -0.19
N SER A 24 -5.53 -8.33 -0.24
CA SER A 24 -6.56 -9.33 -0.01
C SER A 24 -7.83 -9.01 -0.80
N VAL A 25 -8.61 -10.04 -1.12
CA VAL A 25 -9.96 -9.92 -1.68
C VAL A 25 -10.94 -10.46 -0.64
N GLU A 26 -11.92 -9.64 -0.27
CA GLU A 26 -12.87 -9.94 0.80
C GLU A 26 -14.20 -10.45 0.23
N ALA A 27 -14.72 -9.78 -0.80
CA ALA A 27 -15.97 -10.15 -1.43
C ALA A 27 -15.95 -9.89 -2.93
N VAL A 28 -16.57 -10.79 -3.68
CA VAL A 28 -16.71 -10.71 -5.14
C VAL A 28 -18.14 -11.04 -5.50
N ALA A 29 -18.79 -10.17 -6.26
CA ALA A 29 -20.04 -10.47 -6.94
C ALA A 29 -19.91 -10.14 -8.43
N TYR A 30 -20.51 -10.96 -9.29
CA TYR A 30 -20.45 -10.80 -10.74
C TYR A 30 -21.80 -11.10 -11.39
N GLY A 31 -22.10 -10.44 -12.51
CA GLY A 31 -23.33 -10.70 -13.26
C GLY A 31 -23.85 -9.47 -13.96
N LEU A 32 -25.15 -9.47 -14.25
CA LEU A 32 -25.87 -8.30 -14.75
C LEU A 32 -26.53 -7.61 -13.58
N PHE A 33 -26.27 -6.30 -13.41
CA PHE A 33 -26.98 -5.52 -12.41
C PHE A 33 -28.51 -5.53 -12.68
N PRO A 34 -29.38 -5.70 -11.68
CA PRO A 34 -29.10 -5.85 -10.24
C PRO A 34 -28.90 -7.30 -9.75
N ASN A 35 -29.06 -8.31 -10.60
CA ASN A 35 -29.02 -9.73 -10.24
C ASN A 35 -27.59 -10.29 -10.31
N MET A 36 -26.72 -9.85 -9.39
CA MET A 36 -25.34 -10.33 -9.31
C MET A 36 -25.22 -11.60 -8.47
N SER A 37 -24.42 -12.56 -8.93
CA SER A 37 -24.05 -13.76 -8.19
C SER A 37 -22.87 -13.49 -7.26
N THR A 38 -23.03 -13.74 -5.96
CA THR A 38 -21.98 -13.61 -4.95
C THR A 38 -21.10 -14.85 -4.90
N VAL A 39 -19.78 -14.67 -4.92
CA VAL A 39 -18.80 -15.74 -4.68
C VAL A 39 -18.54 -15.81 -3.18
N THR A 40 -18.92 -16.92 -2.55
CA THR A 40 -18.58 -17.21 -1.15
C THR A 40 -17.18 -17.80 -1.09
N ASP A 41 -16.34 -17.34 -0.16
CA ASP A 41 -14.94 -17.76 0.01
C ASP A 41 -14.16 -17.79 -1.31
N PRO A 42 -13.99 -16.63 -1.98
CA PRO A 42 -13.37 -16.58 -3.29
C PRO A 42 -11.95 -17.13 -3.22
N VAL A 43 -11.69 -18.24 -3.93
CA VAL A 43 -10.33 -18.68 -4.21
C VAL A 43 -9.79 -17.80 -5.33
N TYR A 44 -8.86 -16.92 -4.99
CA TYR A 44 -8.32 -15.96 -5.93
C TYR A 44 -6.80 -16.05 -6.06
N ARG A 45 -6.32 -15.57 -7.20
CA ARG A 45 -4.90 -15.37 -7.47
C ARG A 45 -4.69 -13.96 -8.00
N VAL A 46 -3.66 -13.29 -7.49
CA VAL A 46 -3.23 -11.99 -8.00
C VAL A 46 -2.05 -12.19 -8.93
N ASP A 47 -2.23 -11.93 -10.22
CA ASP A 47 -1.16 -12.04 -11.22
C ASP A 47 -0.41 -10.71 -11.35
N ARG A 48 0.88 -10.74 -11.02
CA ARG A 48 1.82 -9.59 -11.16
C ARG A 48 1.29 -8.29 -10.54
N ASN A 49 0.44 -8.36 -9.52
CA ASN A 49 -0.27 -7.21 -8.95
C ASN A 49 -1.14 -6.42 -9.94
N GLN A 50 -1.50 -7.00 -11.09
CA GLN A 50 -2.23 -6.31 -12.15
C GLN A 50 -3.68 -6.79 -12.31
N THR A 51 -3.90 -8.09 -12.13
CA THR A 51 -5.22 -8.71 -12.33
C THR A 51 -5.53 -9.66 -11.19
N ILE A 52 -6.78 -9.65 -10.74
CA ILE A 52 -7.32 -10.65 -9.82
C ILE A 52 -8.04 -11.69 -10.67
N ARG A 53 -7.70 -12.96 -10.48
CA ARG A 53 -8.44 -14.09 -11.04
C ARG A 53 -9.21 -14.79 -9.94
N VAL A 54 -10.50 -14.98 -10.15
CA VAL A 54 -11.39 -15.68 -9.21
C VAL A 54 -12.06 -16.83 -9.96
N GLN A 55 -12.03 -18.04 -9.41
CA GLN A 55 -12.73 -19.16 -10.03
C GLN A 55 -14.25 -18.97 -9.84
N VAL A 56 -15.01 -18.88 -10.95
CA VAL A 56 -16.47 -18.66 -10.91
C VAL A 56 -17.27 -19.71 -11.70
N GLY A 57 -16.59 -20.66 -12.35
CA GLY A 57 -17.25 -21.73 -13.13
C GLY A 57 -16.29 -22.84 -13.53
N GLY A 58 -16.72 -23.73 -14.43
CA GLY A 58 -15.88 -24.79 -15.01
C GLY A 58 -15.39 -24.47 -16.42
N ARG A 59 -14.51 -25.32 -16.96
CA ARG A 59 -14.10 -25.25 -18.38
C ARG A 59 -15.32 -25.26 -19.29
N GLY A 60 -15.39 -24.29 -20.20
CA GLY A 60 -16.54 -24.13 -21.11
C GLY A 60 -17.61 -23.14 -20.64
N ALA A 61 -17.36 -22.39 -19.55
CA ALA A 61 -18.20 -21.28 -19.14
C ALA A 61 -18.41 -20.27 -20.29
N VAL A 62 -19.61 -19.66 -20.32
CA VAL A 62 -19.96 -18.63 -21.29
C VAL A 62 -18.99 -17.46 -21.15
N ARG A 63 -18.31 -17.14 -22.25
CA ARG A 63 -17.39 -16.02 -22.32
C ARG A 63 -18.18 -14.73 -22.43
N GLY A 64 -17.71 -13.70 -21.75
CA GLY A 64 -18.34 -12.39 -21.85
C GLY A 64 -17.71 -11.39 -20.90
N ARG A 65 -18.00 -10.11 -21.17
CA ARG A 65 -17.84 -9.06 -20.17
C ARG A 65 -18.98 -9.17 -19.17
N VAL A 66 -18.66 -8.99 -17.91
CA VAL A 66 -19.62 -8.99 -16.80
C VAL A 66 -19.36 -7.80 -15.89
N ASP A 67 -20.40 -7.30 -15.24
CA ASP A 67 -20.23 -6.30 -14.20
C ASP A 67 -19.76 -7.00 -12.92
N VAL A 68 -18.86 -6.35 -12.19
CA VAL A 68 -18.23 -6.88 -10.99
C VAL A 68 -18.32 -5.86 -9.87
N ASN A 69 -18.82 -6.33 -8.72
CA ASN A 69 -18.73 -5.62 -7.47
C ASN A 69 -17.67 -6.32 -6.60
N LEU A 70 -16.59 -5.60 -6.30
CA LEU A 70 -15.40 -6.13 -5.65
C LEU A 70 -15.11 -5.34 -4.38
N THR A 71 -14.95 -6.05 -3.26
CA THR A 71 -14.41 -5.51 -2.00
C THR A 71 -13.05 -6.15 -1.75
N TYR A 72 -12.01 -5.32 -1.61
CA TYR A 72 -10.63 -5.77 -1.53
C TYR A 72 -9.76 -4.74 -0.81
N THR A 73 -8.70 -5.21 -0.14
CA THR A 73 -7.67 -4.35 0.46
C THR A 73 -6.50 -4.21 -0.51
N ALA A 74 -6.06 -2.97 -0.76
CA ALA A 74 -4.93 -2.67 -1.63
C ALA A 74 -4.04 -1.56 -1.06
N GLY A 75 -2.81 -1.49 -1.59
CA GLY A 75 -1.78 -0.59 -1.11
C GLY A 75 -0.78 -1.29 -0.19
N TRP A 76 0.01 -0.48 0.50
CA TRP A 76 0.98 -0.94 1.48
C TRP A 76 0.49 -0.59 2.87
N VAL A 77 0.76 -1.47 3.84
CA VAL A 77 0.49 -1.19 5.25
C VAL A 77 1.27 0.05 5.66
N SER A 78 0.60 0.98 6.31
CA SER A 78 1.19 2.16 6.93
C SER A 78 0.35 2.52 8.14
N THR A 79 0.85 2.22 9.32
CA THR A 79 0.15 2.44 10.59
C THR A 79 1.12 2.95 11.64
N LEU A 80 0.59 3.36 12.79
CA LEU A 80 1.37 3.82 13.94
C LEU A 80 1.08 2.92 15.13
N LEU A 81 2.07 2.73 16.00
CA LEU A 81 1.85 2.14 17.31
C LEU A 81 0.97 3.04 18.17
N THR A 82 0.01 2.46 18.88
CA THR A 82 -0.85 3.18 19.85
C THR A 82 -0.46 2.96 21.30
N ALA A 83 0.53 2.09 21.54
CA ALA A 83 1.10 1.82 22.86
C ALA A 83 2.60 1.52 22.71
N ASP A 84 3.35 1.81 23.77
CA ASP A 84 4.76 1.46 23.85
C ASP A 84 4.95 -0.06 23.85
N ALA A 85 5.99 -0.53 23.16
CA ALA A 85 6.39 -1.92 23.14
C ALA A 85 7.81 -2.02 23.72
N GLY A 86 7.97 -2.70 24.85
CA GLY A 86 9.29 -2.95 25.42
C GLY A 86 10.14 -3.90 24.54
N PRO A 87 11.44 -4.01 24.81
CA PRO A 87 12.25 -5.07 24.20
C PRO A 87 11.68 -6.43 24.62
N GLY A 88 11.64 -7.38 23.70
CA GLY A 88 11.02 -8.68 23.96
C GLY A 88 9.51 -8.73 23.72
N ALA A 89 8.87 -7.64 23.26
CA ALA A 89 7.43 -7.61 23.04
C ALA A 89 7.01 -8.62 21.96
N THR A 90 6.02 -9.46 22.27
CA THR A 90 5.44 -10.44 21.33
C THR A 90 4.15 -9.94 20.68
N THR A 91 3.73 -8.72 21.00
CA THR A 91 2.52 -8.08 20.48
C THR A 91 2.77 -6.60 20.26
N LEU A 92 2.26 -6.06 19.15
CA LEU A 92 2.26 -4.62 18.87
C LEU A 92 0.82 -4.13 18.75
N THR A 93 0.47 -3.06 19.46
CA THR A 93 -0.87 -2.44 19.30
C THR A 93 -0.78 -1.32 18.27
N VAL A 94 -1.58 -1.43 17.21
CA VAL A 94 -1.58 -0.48 16.08
C VAL A 94 -2.88 0.28 15.99
N ALA A 95 -2.85 1.48 15.42
CA ALA A 95 -4.04 2.30 15.19
C ALA A 95 -4.94 1.71 14.10
N ASP A 96 -4.33 1.26 13.00
CA ASP A 96 -5.01 0.67 11.85
C ASP A 96 -4.33 -0.65 11.46
N PRO A 97 -4.99 -1.81 11.62
CA PRO A 97 -4.47 -3.12 11.23
C PRO A 97 -4.72 -3.47 9.75
N THR A 98 -5.33 -2.57 8.96
CA THR A 98 -5.76 -2.84 7.59
C THR A 98 -4.58 -3.27 6.71
N GLY A 99 -4.73 -4.41 6.04
CA GLY A 99 -3.72 -4.99 5.15
C GLY A 99 -2.54 -5.68 5.83
N ILE A 100 -2.55 -5.79 7.17
CA ILE A 100 -1.64 -6.66 7.92
C ILE A 100 -2.06 -8.12 7.68
N LEU A 101 -1.11 -8.95 7.26
CA LEU A 101 -1.34 -10.35 6.90
C LEU A 101 -0.53 -11.28 7.83
N PRO A 102 -1.08 -12.46 8.18
CA PRO A 102 -0.35 -13.46 8.96
C PRO A 102 0.92 -13.92 8.23
N GLY A 103 2.01 -14.07 8.98
CA GLY A 103 3.30 -14.51 8.45
C GLY A 103 4.04 -13.48 7.58
N ALA A 104 3.45 -12.31 7.31
CA ALA A 104 4.12 -11.25 6.57
C ALA A 104 5.08 -10.46 7.47
N SER A 105 6.18 -10.00 6.86
CA SER A 105 7.17 -9.14 7.52
C SER A 105 6.98 -7.69 7.14
N TYR A 106 7.15 -6.82 8.12
CA TYR A 106 6.92 -5.39 8.02
C TYR A 106 8.01 -4.66 8.80
N ARG A 107 8.41 -3.48 8.33
CA ARG A 107 9.47 -2.72 8.97
C ARG A 107 8.91 -1.72 9.95
N LEU A 108 9.43 -1.75 11.16
CA LEU A 108 9.19 -0.78 12.20
C LEU A 108 10.24 0.33 12.07
N TRP A 109 9.75 1.56 12.07
CA TRP A 109 10.50 2.77 11.79
C TRP A 109 10.47 3.67 13.00
N GLU A 110 11.56 3.60 13.74
CA GLU A 110 11.86 4.47 14.87
C GLU A 110 13.35 4.80 14.81
N PRO A 111 13.72 6.09 14.78
CA PRO A 111 15.11 6.49 14.61
C PRO A 111 16.03 5.86 15.66
N GLY A 112 16.98 5.03 15.21
CA GLY A 112 17.97 4.38 16.07
C GLY A 112 17.56 3.03 16.64
N SER A 113 16.33 2.57 16.38
CA SER A 113 15.84 1.25 16.78
C SER A 113 15.09 0.53 15.65
N GLU A 114 15.39 0.82 14.38
CA GLU A 114 14.66 0.22 13.26
C GLU A 114 14.86 -1.30 13.18
N GLU A 115 13.76 -2.05 13.09
CA GLU A 115 13.80 -3.50 12.92
C GLU A 115 12.69 -4.03 12.00
N THR A 116 12.88 -5.25 11.49
CA THR A 116 11.85 -5.95 10.71
C THR A 116 11.19 -6.98 11.59
N VAL A 117 9.89 -6.82 11.80
CA VAL A 117 9.08 -7.74 12.60
C VAL A 117 8.19 -8.57 11.69
N THR A 118 8.01 -9.84 12.04
CA THR A 118 7.13 -10.77 11.33
C THR A 118 5.88 -10.99 12.15
N VAL A 119 4.72 -10.84 11.52
CA VAL A 119 3.42 -11.10 12.14
C VAL A 119 3.25 -12.60 12.36
N SER A 120 2.72 -12.99 13.52
CA SER A 120 2.45 -14.40 13.81
C SER A 120 1.57 -15.03 12.72
N PRO A 121 1.87 -16.24 12.25
CA PRO A 121 0.97 -16.99 11.36
C PRO A 121 -0.42 -17.25 11.97
N SER A 122 -0.56 -17.17 13.29
CA SER A 122 -1.84 -17.32 14.00
C SER A 122 -2.69 -16.05 13.99
N TYR A 123 -2.18 -14.93 13.46
CA TYR A 123 -2.93 -13.68 13.40
C TYR A 123 -4.13 -13.83 12.45
N VAL A 124 -5.31 -13.47 12.95
CA VAL A 124 -6.53 -13.37 12.15
C VAL A 124 -6.80 -11.88 11.95
N PRO A 125 -6.66 -11.34 10.72
CA PRO A 125 -6.98 -9.94 10.45
C PRO A 125 -8.42 -9.63 10.86
N PRO A 126 -8.68 -8.51 11.57
CA PRO A 126 -10.03 -8.11 11.89
C PRO A 126 -10.78 -7.69 10.62
N THR A 127 -12.11 -7.74 10.68
CA THR A 127 -12.95 -7.15 9.64
C THR A 127 -12.64 -5.65 9.51
N THR A 128 -12.47 -5.20 8.28
CA THR A 128 -12.17 -3.79 7.99
C THR A 128 -13.33 -2.90 8.42
N THR A 129 -13.01 -1.80 9.12
CA THR A 129 -13.98 -0.83 9.64
C THR A 129 -13.53 0.59 9.31
N ALA A 130 -14.49 1.50 9.18
CA ALA A 130 -14.24 2.93 8.97
C ALA A 130 -14.95 3.73 10.08
N PRO A 131 -14.22 4.34 11.04
CA PRO A 131 -12.75 4.36 11.15
C PRO A 131 -12.16 3.01 11.61
N PRO A 132 -10.86 2.76 11.35
CA PRO A 132 -10.17 1.58 11.87
C PRO A 132 -10.16 1.55 13.40
N THR A 133 -10.17 0.34 13.96
CA THR A 133 -10.09 0.12 15.40
C THR A 133 -8.70 -0.36 15.79
N ALA A 134 -8.16 0.23 16.87
CA ALA A 134 -6.86 -0.16 17.38
C ALA A 134 -6.83 -1.64 17.74
N THR A 135 -5.79 -2.35 17.29
CA THR A 135 -5.73 -3.82 17.35
C THR A 135 -4.36 -4.29 17.80
N ALA A 136 -4.33 -5.29 18.69
CA ALA A 136 -3.11 -5.97 19.07
C ALA A 136 -2.75 -7.03 18.02
N VAL A 137 -1.56 -6.89 17.42
CA VAL A 137 -1.03 -7.80 16.40
C VAL A 137 0.07 -8.66 17.03
N PRO A 138 -0.12 -9.98 17.13
CA PRO A 138 0.91 -10.89 17.64
C PRO A 138 2.05 -11.04 16.63
N LEU A 139 3.28 -11.14 17.14
CA LEU A 139 4.50 -11.32 16.38
C LEU A 139 4.97 -12.79 16.42
N ALA A 140 5.64 -13.23 15.36
CA ALA A 140 6.24 -14.55 15.27
C ALA A 140 7.52 -14.68 16.12
N ALA A 141 8.21 -13.56 16.34
CA ALA A 141 9.37 -13.44 17.20
C ALA A 141 9.26 -12.13 18.00
N PRO A 142 9.81 -12.09 19.23
CA PRO A 142 9.80 -10.87 20.04
C PRO A 142 10.63 -9.76 19.39
N THR A 143 10.28 -8.49 19.67
CA THR A 143 11.06 -7.33 19.24
C THR A 143 12.46 -7.33 19.86
N ALA A 144 13.46 -6.86 19.11
CA ALA A 144 14.81 -6.69 19.62
C ALA A 144 14.96 -5.40 20.44
N TYR A 145 14.23 -4.36 20.07
CA TYR A 145 14.31 -3.03 20.67
C TYR A 145 13.01 -2.61 21.35
N ALA A 146 13.13 -1.55 22.16
CA ALA A 146 11.97 -0.83 22.65
C ALA A 146 11.43 0.09 21.56
N HIS A 147 10.11 0.23 21.50
CA HIS A 147 9.42 1.13 20.61
C HIS A 147 8.42 2.00 21.34
N THR A 148 8.36 3.27 20.92
CA THR A 148 7.43 4.24 21.49
C THR A 148 6.11 4.31 20.74
N THR A 149 5.07 4.76 21.44
CA THR A 149 3.80 5.13 20.83
C THR A 149 4.02 6.18 19.74
N GLY A 150 3.42 5.97 18.57
CA GLY A 150 3.64 6.83 17.39
C GLY A 150 4.75 6.33 16.46
N SER A 151 5.50 5.29 16.82
CA SER A 151 6.45 4.66 15.90
C SER A 151 5.74 4.07 14.68
N GLY A 152 6.35 4.25 13.51
CA GLY A 152 5.75 3.87 12.24
C GLY A 152 5.94 2.39 11.95
N TRP A 153 4.88 1.68 11.57
CA TRP A 153 4.96 0.30 11.12
C TRP A 153 4.40 0.15 9.72
N SER A 154 5.22 -0.39 8.81
CA SER A 154 4.87 -0.34 7.39
C SER A 154 5.46 -1.46 6.56
N GLY A 155 4.67 -1.88 5.56
CA GLY A 155 5.09 -2.81 4.52
C GLY A 155 5.53 -2.13 3.23
N MET A 156 5.60 -0.79 3.22
CA MET A 156 5.99 -0.04 2.03
C MET A 156 7.45 -0.32 1.67
N PRO A 157 7.77 -0.61 0.39
CA PRO A 157 9.14 -0.79 -0.07
C PRO A 157 10.02 0.40 0.32
N PRO A 158 11.28 0.16 0.72
CA PRO A 158 12.20 1.23 1.10
C PRO A 158 12.41 2.23 -0.04
N ASP A 159 12.41 1.77 -1.30
CA ASP A 159 12.54 2.61 -2.48
C ASP A 159 11.41 3.64 -2.62
N MET A 160 10.16 3.26 -2.30
CA MET A 160 9.04 4.21 -2.33
C MET A 160 9.22 5.31 -1.28
N ARG A 161 9.68 4.94 -0.08
CA ARG A 161 9.96 5.89 0.99
C ARG A 161 11.10 6.83 0.61
N LEU A 162 12.18 6.27 0.06
CA LEU A 162 13.31 7.05 -0.43
C LEU A 162 12.91 8.02 -1.54
N ALA A 163 12.04 7.59 -2.46
CA ALA A 163 11.52 8.48 -3.50
C ALA A 163 10.76 9.68 -2.91
N VAL A 164 9.90 9.45 -1.90
CA VAL A 164 9.18 10.52 -1.20
C VAL A 164 10.16 11.44 -0.48
N VAL A 165 11.19 10.91 0.18
CA VAL A 165 12.23 11.70 0.86
C VAL A 165 13.00 12.55 -0.16
N ASN A 166 13.45 11.97 -1.26
CA ASN A 166 14.18 12.70 -2.31
C ASN A 166 13.33 13.83 -2.89
N TYR A 167 12.06 13.57 -3.17
CA TYR A 167 11.14 14.60 -3.66
C TYR A 167 10.89 15.69 -2.60
N ALA A 168 10.67 15.33 -1.34
CA ALA A 168 10.48 16.31 -0.27
C ALA A 168 11.72 17.21 -0.09
N ILE A 169 12.92 16.62 -0.11
CA ILE A 169 14.18 17.37 -0.04
C ILE A 169 14.33 18.27 -1.28
N SER A 170 13.97 17.81 -2.48
CA SER A 170 14.04 18.66 -3.67
C SER A 170 13.15 19.90 -3.55
N GLN A 171 11.95 19.75 -2.99
CA GLN A 171 11.05 20.89 -2.73
C GLN A 171 11.62 21.86 -1.69
N LEU A 172 12.38 21.36 -0.70
CA LEU A 172 13.07 22.18 0.30
C LEU A 172 14.33 22.89 -0.23
N MET A 173 14.88 22.44 -1.36
CA MET A 173 16.07 22.98 -2.01
C MET A 173 15.76 23.97 -3.15
N ARG A 174 14.49 24.33 -3.36
CA ARG A 174 14.12 25.24 -4.46
C ARG A 174 14.72 26.63 -4.26
N PRO A 175 15.22 27.27 -5.34
CA PRO A 175 15.75 28.62 -5.28
C PRO A 175 14.66 29.64 -4.97
N ASP A 176 15.06 30.74 -4.34
CA ASP A 176 14.14 31.81 -3.91
C ASP A 176 13.62 32.67 -5.07
N THR A 177 14.06 32.47 -6.31
CA THR A 177 13.59 33.25 -7.46
C THR A 177 12.99 32.35 -8.54
N ALA A 178 11.78 32.71 -9.00
CA ALA A 178 11.11 32.01 -10.09
C ALA A 178 11.92 31.99 -11.40
N SER A 179 12.89 32.90 -11.55
CA SER A 179 13.83 32.94 -12.68
C SER A 179 14.88 31.84 -12.66
N GLU A 180 15.14 31.22 -11.50
CA GLU A 180 16.13 30.15 -11.32
C GLU A 180 15.46 28.79 -11.10
N ASP A 181 14.13 28.76 -11.01
CA ASP A 181 13.36 27.55 -10.80
C ASP A 181 13.21 26.76 -12.10
N SER A 182 13.70 25.52 -12.11
CA SER A 182 13.50 24.59 -13.23
C SER A 182 12.04 24.16 -13.42
N TYR A 183 11.14 24.50 -12.48
CA TYR A 183 9.72 24.13 -12.48
C TYR A 183 8.79 25.32 -12.11
N PRO A 184 8.66 26.35 -12.96
CA PRO A 184 8.03 27.64 -12.60
C PRO A 184 6.52 27.59 -12.27
N ASP A 185 5.83 26.46 -12.49
CA ASP A 185 4.36 26.36 -12.39
C ASP A 185 3.81 26.10 -10.98
N THR A 186 4.64 26.05 -9.94
CA THR A 186 4.19 25.82 -8.55
C THR A 186 4.45 27.05 -7.68
N SER A 187 3.42 27.87 -7.51
CA SER A 187 3.44 29.13 -6.75
C SER A 187 3.50 28.91 -5.23
N LEU A 188 4.72 28.80 -4.68
CA LEU A 188 4.97 28.89 -3.24
C LEU A 188 5.92 30.08 -2.99
N SER A 189 5.56 30.96 -2.06
CA SER A 189 6.26 32.24 -1.84
C SER A 189 7.67 32.05 -1.27
N SER A 190 8.64 32.70 -1.91
CA SER A 190 10.08 32.44 -1.81
C SER A 190 10.84 33.31 -0.79
N GLY A 191 10.34 33.40 0.44
CA GLY A 191 10.73 34.49 1.34
C GLY A 191 11.93 34.31 2.28
N ILE A 192 12.70 33.21 2.30
CA ILE A 192 13.53 32.90 3.50
C ILE A 192 15.02 32.54 3.28
N ARG A 193 15.59 32.35 2.08
CA ARG A 193 16.96 31.78 1.94
C ARG A 193 17.80 32.38 0.79
N LYS A 194 18.39 33.56 1.02
CA LYS A 194 19.11 34.36 0.00
C LYS A 194 20.57 33.97 -0.34
N ASP A 195 21.21 33.00 0.31
CA ASP A 195 22.68 32.83 0.19
C ASP A 195 23.21 31.37 0.03
N ASP A 196 22.54 30.49 -0.74
CA ASP A 196 23.09 29.14 -1.06
C ASP A 196 23.49 28.99 -2.54
N SER A 197 24.67 28.42 -2.78
CA SER A 197 25.33 28.27 -4.09
C SER A 197 25.16 26.88 -4.73
N ARG A 198 24.26 26.03 -4.20
CA ARG A 198 24.15 24.61 -4.57
C ARG A 198 22.80 24.23 -5.21
N LYS A 199 22.86 23.98 -6.52
CA LYS A 199 22.09 23.01 -7.36
C LYS A 199 20.62 22.75 -6.97
N ASP A 200 19.72 23.32 -7.78
CA ASP A 200 18.25 23.26 -7.91
C ASP A 200 17.42 21.99 -7.58
N GLY A 201 17.93 21.00 -6.85
CA GLY A 201 17.16 19.81 -6.44
C GLY A 201 16.72 18.87 -7.58
N SER A 202 16.97 19.22 -8.84
CA SER A 202 16.49 18.50 -10.03
C SER A 202 16.97 17.05 -10.12
N GLY A 203 18.18 16.77 -9.62
CA GLY A 203 18.74 15.41 -9.54
C GLY A 203 17.96 14.49 -8.60
N LEU A 204 17.41 15.04 -7.50
CA LEU A 204 16.62 14.28 -6.53
C LEU A 204 15.23 13.93 -7.10
N VAL A 205 14.64 14.82 -7.91
CA VAL A 205 13.38 14.55 -8.62
C VAL A 205 13.58 13.39 -9.60
N ARG A 206 14.62 13.41 -10.43
CA ARG A 206 14.91 12.31 -11.38
C ARG A 206 15.13 10.98 -10.66
N GLU A 207 15.80 11.01 -9.52
CA GLU A 207 16.01 9.81 -8.71
C GLU A 207 14.70 9.29 -8.11
N ALA A 208 13.84 10.18 -7.60
CA ALA A 208 12.51 9.81 -7.14
C ALA A 208 11.67 9.18 -8.27
N GLU A 209 11.67 9.77 -9.46
CA GLU A 209 11.00 9.22 -10.64
C GLU A 209 11.55 7.84 -11.03
N ARG A 210 12.88 7.67 -11.04
CA ARG A 210 13.54 6.38 -11.31
C ARG A 210 13.09 5.31 -10.33
N LEU A 211 13.03 5.62 -9.04
CA LEU A 211 12.58 4.73 -7.97
C LEU A 211 11.08 4.41 -8.05
N LEU A 212 10.25 5.34 -8.53
CA LEU A 212 8.80 5.15 -8.67
C LEU A 212 8.41 4.42 -9.97
N ASN A 213 9.22 4.51 -11.02
CA ASN A 213 8.93 3.88 -12.32
C ASN A 213 8.75 2.34 -12.23
N GLN A 214 9.39 1.67 -11.28
CA GLN A 214 9.18 0.24 -11.04
C GLN A 214 7.78 -0.09 -10.47
N PHE A 215 7.11 0.89 -9.89
CA PHE A 215 5.76 0.79 -9.33
C PHE A 215 4.70 1.50 -10.19
N ALA A 216 5.12 2.14 -11.29
CA ALA A 216 4.22 2.87 -12.16
C ALA A 216 3.16 1.96 -12.77
N ARG A 217 1.94 2.50 -12.91
CA ARG A 217 0.86 1.82 -13.62
C ARG A 217 1.22 1.76 -15.10
N ARG A 218 1.60 0.58 -15.58
CA ARG A 218 1.66 0.32 -17.03
C ARG A 218 0.22 0.31 -17.54
N MET A 219 -0.12 1.31 -18.35
CA MET A 219 -1.35 1.35 -19.15
C MET A 219 -1.14 0.56 -20.44
#